data_AF-A0A2H2ZJG4-F1
#
_entry.id   AF-A0A2H2ZJG4-F1
#
_cell.length_a   1.000
_cell.length_b   1.000
_cell.length_c   1.000
_cell.angle_alpha   90.00
_cell.angle_beta   90.00
_cell.angle_gamma   90.00
#
_symmetry.space_group_name_H-M   'P 1'
#
loop_
_entity.id
_entity.type
_entity.pdbx_description
1 polymer ?
#
loop_
_entity_poly.entity_id
_entity_poly.type
_entity_poly.pdbx_seq_one_letter_code
_entity_poly.pdbx_strand_id
1 'polypeptide(L)'
;MEWVPLAMRIYRAKLYWNQEREFAGFDIGTGAEIRRGWSNEASDYIRANAPAQYRGFLLPKTEIGCKRRVNDIGYLATLHQNNVKLIYDDPVEEIVSNGVRTKAGKIVHADAIVLAQGFESQHPFGTLQIFGEGGISIQDHWSKPSEGVPSAYLGTCLSAFPNLFIMMGPNTLSGHLSVIYTTECQINFTLRIIRPILNGMRRRTAALAACRPTCDIVSVKPSAEKEDIDTVQQKAGNLVWATGCTSWFIDEGTKRNSIMFPDWQYKFWLRSVFIAWDDFVYTSDRSSSKAVNERNGKRLYLGIVAGGILAFGAFYLHRHRLCTYVLPCD
;
A
#
# COMPACT_ATOMS: atom_id res chain seq x y z
N MET A 1 -13.37 30.45 -0.70
CA MET A 1 -13.41 29.33 -1.67
C MET A 1 -14.62 28.43 -1.50
N GLU A 2 -15.28 28.42 -0.34
CA GLU A 2 -16.42 27.55 -0.02
C GLU A 2 -17.63 27.71 -0.97
N TRP A 3 -17.91 28.93 -1.42
CA TRP A 3 -19.12 29.26 -2.19
C TRP A 3 -18.94 29.31 -3.71
N VAL A 4 -17.74 29.01 -4.22
CA VAL A 4 -17.46 29.04 -5.66
C VAL A 4 -17.40 27.61 -6.18
N PRO A 5 -18.34 27.18 -7.04
CA PRO A 5 -18.33 25.84 -7.62
C PRO A 5 -16.97 25.51 -8.23
N LEU A 6 -16.50 24.28 -8.01
CA LEU A 6 -15.22 23.76 -8.51
C LEU A 6 -13.94 24.44 -7.99
N ALA A 7 -14.00 25.57 -7.27
CA ALA A 7 -12.79 26.28 -6.83
C ALA A 7 -11.85 25.38 -6.00
N MET A 8 -12.40 24.60 -5.06
CA MET A 8 -11.61 23.63 -4.28
C MET A 8 -11.01 22.52 -5.15
N ARG A 9 -11.70 22.07 -6.20
CA ARG A 9 -11.18 21.05 -7.12
C ARG A 9 -10.03 21.61 -7.95
N ILE A 10 -10.17 22.83 -8.46
CA ILE A 10 -9.10 23.53 -9.20
C ILE A 10 -7.90 23.75 -8.29
N TYR A 11 -8.12 24.19 -7.04
CA TYR A 11 -7.04 24.37 -6.07
C TYR A 11 -6.29 23.06 -5.80
N ARG A 12 -7.01 21.95 -5.56
CA ARG A 12 -6.37 20.63 -5.37
C ARG A 12 -5.66 20.13 -6.63
N ALA A 13 -6.21 20.38 -7.83
CA ALA A 13 -5.55 20.06 -9.08
C ALA A 13 -4.24 20.87 -9.26
N LYS A 14 -4.25 22.15 -8.87
CA LYS A 14 -3.05 22.98 -8.85
C LYS A 14 -2.01 22.44 -7.86
N LEU A 15 -2.41 22.10 -6.63
CA LEU A 15 -1.50 21.50 -5.64
C LEU A 15 -0.90 20.18 -6.14
N TYR A 16 -1.75 19.30 -6.69
CA TYR A 16 -1.30 18.05 -7.31
C TYR A 16 -0.26 18.33 -8.40
N TRP A 17 -0.56 19.23 -9.33
CA TRP A 17 0.35 19.54 -10.44
C TRP A 17 1.66 20.22 -9.99
N ASN A 18 1.59 21.03 -8.93
CA ASN A 18 2.77 21.66 -8.33
C ASN A 18 3.70 20.64 -7.66
N GLN A 19 3.14 19.59 -7.06
CA GLN A 19 3.93 18.50 -6.51
C GLN A 19 4.42 17.56 -7.62
N GLU A 20 3.54 17.18 -8.55
CA GLU A 20 3.83 16.21 -9.60
C GLU A 20 4.97 16.66 -10.53
N ARG A 21 5.04 17.96 -10.85
CA ARG A 21 6.16 18.52 -11.63
C ARG A 21 7.53 18.35 -10.99
N GLU A 22 7.59 18.19 -9.66
CA GLU A 22 8.86 17.99 -8.97
C GLU A 22 9.51 16.66 -9.38
N PHE A 23 8.74 15.70 -9.90
CA PHE A 23 9.29 14.45 -10.40
C PHE A 23 10.39 14.66 -11.45
N ALA A 24 10.30 15.73 -12.26
CA ALA A 24 11.33 16.08 -13.25
C ALA A 24 12.73 16.30 -12.64
N GLY A 25 12.81 16.71 -11.36
CA GLY A 25 14.09 16.88 -10.68
C GLY A 25 14.72 15.56 -10.22
N PHE A 26 14.00 14.43 -10.23
CA PHE A 26 14.54 13.16 -9.77
C PHE A 26 15.41 12.45 -10.81
N ASP A 27 15.23 12.72 -12.10
CA ASP A 27 16.05 12.13 -13.16
C ASP A 27 17.51 12.61 -13.05
N ILE A 28 18.48 11.69 -13.03
CA ILE A 28 19.89 12.03 -12.78
C ILE A 28 20.42 13.01 -13.83
N GLY A 29 20.10 12.78 -15.10
CA GLY A 29 20.63 13.59 -16.22
C GLY A 29 19.87 14.91 -16.39
N THR A 30 18.57 14.84 -16.67
CA THR A 30 17.74 16.00 -17.01
C THR A 30 17.36 16.84 -15.80
N GLY A 31 17.33 16.26 -14.60
CA GLY A 31 16.92 16.94 -13.37
C GLY A 31 18.03 17.71 -12.66
N ALA A 32 19.28 17.67 -13.13
CA ALA A 32 20.44 18.20 -12.41
C ALA A 32 20.33 19.71 -12.07
N GLU A 33 19.91 20.54 -13.03
CA GLU A 33 19.73 21.99 -12.80
C GLU A 33 18.58 22.28 -11.84
N ILE A 34 17.50 21.50 -11.91
CA ILE A 34 16.36 21.60 -10.98
C ILE A 34 16.84 21.29 -9.55
N ARG A 35 17.59 20.20 -9.37
CA ARG A 35 18.18 19.83 -8.07
C ARG A 35 19.17 20.89 -7.57
N ARG A 36 19.98 21.48 -8.45
CA ARG A 36 20.89 22.57 -8.08
C ARG A 36 20.12 23.77 -7.55
N GLY A 37 19.02 24.15 -8.22
CA GLY A 37 18.12 25.20 -7.75
C GLY A 37 17.60 24.93 -6.34
N TRP A 38 17.04 23.73 -6.10
CA TRP A 38 16.54 23.35 -4.77
C TRP A 38 17.65 23.29 -3.72
N SER A 39 18.84 22.82 -4.08
CA SER A 39 19.98 22.75 -3.17
C SER A 39 20.44 24.14 -2.75
N ASN A 40 20.48 25.10 -3.67
CA ASN A 40 20.80 26.50 -3.39
C ASN A 40 19.73 27.12 -2.47
N GLU A 41 18.46 27.00 -2.82
CA GLU A 41 17.34 27.52 -2.02
C GLU A 41 17.36 26.98 -0.59
N ALA A 42 17.49 25.66 -0.42
CA ALA A 42 17.56 25.04 0.89
C ALA A 42 18.81 25.46 1.68
N SER A 43 19.96 25.55 1.01
CA SER A 43 21.21 25.98 1.64
C SER A 43 21.16 27.42 2.10
N ASP A 44 20.58 28.32 1.30
CA ASP A 44 20.42 29.72 1.63
C ASP A 44 19.44 29.90 2.79
N TYR A 45 18.34 29.15 2.80
CA TYR A 45 17.42 29.11 3.93
C TYR A 45 18.13 28.65 5.22
N ILE A 46 18.94 27.60 5.18
CA ILE A 46 19.70 27.13 6.35
C ILE A 46 20.71 28.19 6.81
N ARG A 47 21.46 28.81 5.88
CA ARG A 47 22.45 29.85 6.22
C ARG A 47 21.78 31.07 6.86
N ALA A 48 20.60 31.46 6.37
CA ALA A 48 19.86 32.60 6.90
C ALA A 48 19.29 32.32 8.30
N ASN A 49 18.79 31.11 8.55
CA ASN A 49 18.00 30.82 9.75
C ASN A 49 18.75 30.05 10.86
N ALA A 50 19.83 29.33 10.54
CA ALA A 50 20.56 28.55 11.54
C ALA A 50 21.60 29.38 12.33
N PRO A 51 21.85 29.05 13.63
CA PRO A 51 22.94 29.62 14.40
C PRO A 51 24.30 29.39 13.72
N ALA A 52 25.16 30.40 13.73
CA ALA A 52 26.45 30.38 13.00
C ALA A 52 27.31 29.15 13.34
N GLN A 53 27.34 28.74 14.61
CA GLN A 53 28.10 27.60 15.10
C GLN A 53 27.65 26.23 14.52
N TYR A 54 26.41 26.11 14.04
CA TYR A 54 25.86 24.83 13.54
C TYR A 54 25.78 24.75 12.01
N ARG A 55 26.00 25.87 11.29
CA ARG A 55 25.83 25.94 9.82
C ARG A 55 26.69 24.93 9.07
N GLY A 56 27.92 24.70 9.52
CA GLY A 56 28.84 23.75 8.88
C GLY A 56 28.35 22.30 8.90
N PHE A 57 27.59 21.93 9.93
CA PHE A 57 27.01 20.59 10.06
C PHE A 57 25.62 20.49 9.40
N LEU A 58 24.79 21.53 9.57
CA LEU A 58 23.40 21.52 9.11
C LEU A 58 23.25 21.55 7.58
N LEU A 59 24.27 22.03 6.85
CA LEU A 59 24.28 22.01 5.39
C LEU A 59 24.51 20.58 4.88
N PRO A 60 23.51 19.94 4.23
CA PRO A 60 23.64 18.56 3.78
C PRO A 60 24.67 18.43 2.66
N LYS A 61 25.45 17.35 2.70
CA LYS A 61 26.44 16.99 1.66
C LYS A 61 25.88 16.03 0.60
N THR A 62 24.64 15.59 0.77
CA THR A 62 23.96 14.63 -0.12
C THR A 62 23.18 15.36 -1.19
N GLU A 63 23.00 14.75 -2.37
CA GLU A 63 22.13 15.32 -3.41
C GLU A 63 20.68 15.50 -2.90
N ILE A 64 20.07 16.64 -3.20
CA ILE A 64 18.67 16.87 -2.82
C ILE A 64 17.72 15.96 -3.62
N GLY A 65 16.72 15.38 -2.98
CA GLY A 65 15.80 14.40 -3.60
C GLY A 65 16.27 12.94 -3.50
N CYS A 66 17.54 12.71 -3.15
CA CYS A 66 18.07 11.36 -2.87
C CYS A 66 17.41 10.73 -1.61
N LYS A 67 17.01 11.57 -0.66
CA LYS A 67 16.17 11.24 0.50
C LYS A 67 14.88 12.06 0.47
N ARG A 68 13.87 11.62 1.22
CA ARG A 68 12.64 12.39 1.44
C ARG A 68 12.98 13.72 2.11
N ARG A 69 12.56 14.83 1.50
CA ARG A 69 12.75 16.18 2.04
C ARG A 69 11.88 16.36 3.30
N VAL A 70 12.45 17.02 4.30
CA VAL A 70 11.76 17.41 5.53
C VAL A 70 11.59 18.92 5.51
N ASN A 71 10.35 19.38 5.71
CA ASN A 71 10.06 20.80 5.79
C ASN A 71 10.37 21.30 7.20
N ASP A 72 11.06 22.44 7.28
CA ASP A 72 11.31 23.10 8.55
C ASP A 72 10.00 23.68 9.10
N ILE A 73 9.59 23.21 10.28
CA ILE A 73 8.43 23.72 11.02
C ILE A 73 8.86 24.48 12.29
N GLY A 74 10.11 24.98 12.30
CA GLY A 74 10.71 25.72 13.41
C GLY A 74 11.93 25.05 14.04
N TYR A 75 12.44 23.95 13.47
CA TYR A 75 13.65 23.27 13.95
C TYR A 75 14.86 24.20 13.95
N LEU A 76 15.09 24.99 12.89
CA LEU A 76 16.23 25.90 12.88
C LEU A 76 16.09 27.02 13.94
N ALA A 77 14.87 27.46 14.19
CA ALA A 77 14.57 28.47 15.20
C ALA A 77 14.83 27.95 16.63
N THR A 78 14.53 26.68 16.92
CA THR A 78 14.78 26.11 18.27
C THR A 78 16.26 26.05 18.60
N LEU A 79 17.15 25.92 17.61
CA LEU A 79 18.60 25.87 17.83
C LEU A 79 19.21 27.18 18.36
N HIS A 80 18.45 28.30 18.34
CA HIS A 80 18.88 29.57 18.95
C HIS A 80 18.55 29.67 20.44
N GLN A 81 17.77 28.75 21.00
CA GLN A 81 17.38 28.82 22.40
C GLN A 81 18.53 28.45 23.33
N ASN A 82 18.69 29.18 24.43
CA ASN A 82 19.79 28.98 25.39
C ASN A 82 19.77 27.59 26.07
N ASN A 83 18.61 26.92 26.09
CA ASN A 83 18.41 25.60 26.67
C ASN A 83 18.46 24.47 25.61
N VAL A 84 18.85 24.76 24.37
CA VAL A 84 18.99 23.77 23.30
C VAL A 84 20.46 23.67 22.91
N LYS A 85 20.99 22.44 22.87
CA LYS A 85 22.34 22.16 22.42
C LYS A 85 22.33 21.02 21.41
N LEU A 86 22.81 21.31 20.19
CA LEU A 86 23.08 20.29 19.19
C LEU A 86 24.48 19.72 19.41
N ILE A 87 24.57 18.40 19.60
CA ILE A 87 25.81 17.63 19.66
C ILE A 87 25.85 16.78 18.39
N TYR A 88 26.82 17.03 17.52
CA TYR A 88 26.91 16.41 16.20
C TYR A 88 28.29 15.83 15.86
N ASP A 89 29.29 16.17 16.68
CA ASP A 89 30.71 15.89 16.52
C ASP A 89 31.22 14.79 17.47
N ASP A 90 30.40 14.37 18.44
CA ASP A 90 30.73 13.35 19.42
C ASP A 90 29.62 12.28 19.49
N PRO A 91 29.78 11.14 18.78
CA PRO A 91 28.76 10.11 18.68
C PRO A 91 28.41 9.47 20.03
N VAL A 92 27.19 8.94 20.12
CA VAL A 92 26.75 8.14 21.28
C VAL A 92 27.51 6.81 21.33
N GLU A 93 27.93 6.41 22.53
CA GLU A 93 28.51 5.11 22.83
C GLU A 93 27.49 4.20 23.52
N GLU A 94 26.91 4.65 24.63
CA GLU A 94 25.94 3.87 25.41
C GLU A 94 24.98 4.77 26.20
N ILE A 95 23.83 4.21 26.58
CA ILE A 95 22.94 4.80 27.57
C ILE A 95 23.40 4.32 28.96
N VAL A 96 23.62 5.26 29.87
CA VAL A 96 24.04 5.00 31.25
C VAL A 96 22.92 5.39 32.21
N SER A 97 23.03 4.99 33.49
CA SER A 97 21.99 5.18 34.50
C SER A 97 21.54 6.62 34.71
N ASN A 98 22.39 7.60 34.37
CA ASN A 98 22.13 9.03 34.57
C ASN A 98 22.17 9.86 33.27
N GLY A 99 22.12 9.22 32.09
CA GLY A 99 22.12 9.93 30.81
C GLY A 99 22.72 9.14 29.65
N VAL A 100 23.45 9.84 28.77
CA VAL A 100 24.07 9.26 27.56
C VAL A 100 25.58 9.49 27.61
N ARG A 101 26.35 8.42 27.45
CA ARG A 101 27.81 8.49 27.28
C ARG A 101 28.14 8.64 25.80
N THR A 102 28.99 9.60 25.48
CA THR A 102 29.54 9.80 24.14
C THR A 102 30.91 9.15 24.00
N LYS A 103 31.40 8.96 22.76
CA LYS A 103 32.68 8.29 22.50
C LYS A 103 33.90 9.04 23.06
N ALA A 104 33.82 10.34 23.26
CA ALA A 104 34.86 11.09 23.97
C ALA A 104 34.87 10.84 25.51
N GLY A 105 33.97 9.98 26.02
CA GLY A 105 33.84 9.64 27.44
C GLY A 105 32.99 10.62 28.24
N LYS A 106 32.40 11.63 27.59
CA LYS A 106 31.54 12.62 28.25
C LYS A 106 30.17 12.02 28.56
N ILE A 107 29.63 12.34 29.73
CA ILE A 107 28.25 12.00 30.09
C ILE A 107 27.38 13.24 29.90
N VAL A 108 26.36 13.13 29.05
CA VAL A 108 25.27 14.10 28.94
C VAL A 108 24.15 13.63 29.86
N HIS A 109 24.01 14.30 31.00
CA HIS A 109 22.95 13.99 31.96
C HIS A 109 21.57 14.24 31.37
N ALA A 110 20.63 13.32 31.62
CA ALA A 110 19.26 13.43 31.13
C ALA A 110 18.29 12.76 32.09
N ASP A 111 17.18 13.46 32.39
CA ASP A 111 16.04 12.90 33.12
C ASP A 111 15.14 12.04 32.22
N ALA A 112 15.16 12.32 30.91
CA ALA A 112 14.41 11.59 29.89
C ALA A 112 15.21 11.48 28.59
N ILE A 113 15.11 10.35 27.91
CA ILE A 113 15.73 10.09 26.61
C ILE A 113 14.62 9.76 25.60
N VAL A 114 14.61 10.49 24.48
CA VAL A 114 13.66 10.28 23.37
C VAL A 114 14.40 9.66 22.19
N LEU A 115 13.98 8.45 21.77
CA LEU A 115 14.58 7.75 20.64
C LEU A 115 13.88 8.13 19.33
N ALA A 116 14.49 9.05 18.58
CA ALA A 116 14.01 9.50 17.26
C ALA A 116 14.82 8.87 16.10
N GLN A 117 15.07 7.56 16.18
CA GLN A 117 16.02 6.83 15.31
C GLN A 117 15.44 6.28 13.99
N GLY A 118 14.19 6.60 13.66
CA GLY A 118 13.54 6.14 12.43
C GLY A 118 12.81 4.80 12.58
N PHE A 119 12.69 4.06 11.47
CA PHE A 119 11.89 2.82 11.36
C PHE A 119 12.61 1.77 10.53
N GLU A 120 12.30 0.50 10.80
CA GLU A 120 12.64 -0.62 9.90
C GLU A 120 11.63 -0.65 8.74
N SER A 121 12.07 -0.33 7.53
CA SER A 121 11.20 -0.19 6.36
C SER A 121 11.45 -1.23 5.26
N GLN A 122 12.56 -1.97 5.33
CA GLN A 122 12.92 -2.96 4.32
C GLN A 122 12.28 -4.33 4.60
N HIS A 123 11.64 -4.49 5.76
CA HIS A 123 10.87 -5.66 6.15
C HIS A 123 9.37 -5.29 6.30
N PRO A 124 8.62 -5.14 5.19
CA PRO A 124 7.29 -4.51 5.20
C PRO A 124 6.22 -5.26 6.00
N PHE A 125 6.44 -6.54 6.30
CA PHE A 125 5.52 -7.36 7.10
C PHE A 125 6.01 -7.63 8.53
N GLY A 126 7.18 -7.11 8.91
CA GLY A 126 7.76 -7.32 10.23
C GLY A 126 7.82 -8.82 10.58
N THR A 127 7.07 -9.21 11.62
CA THR A 127 7.01 -10.59 12.13
C THR A 127 5.88 -11.43 11.52
N LEU A 128 5.04 -10.85 10.66
CA LEU A 128 3.93 -11.57 10.05
C LEU A 128 4.45 -12.59 9.03
N GLN A 129 4.04 -13.84 9.21
CA GLN A 129 4.34 -14.92 8.28
C GLN A 129 3.16 -15.12 7.33
N ILE A 130 3.41 -14.95 6.03
CA ILE A 130 2.41 -15.11 4.97
C ILE A 130 2.88 -16.21 4.04
N PHE A 131 2.01 -17.19 3.81
CA PHE A 131 2.27 -18.35 2.96
C PHE A 131 1.29 -18.40 1.79
N GLY A 132 1.82 -18.64 0.60
CA GLY A 132 1.09 -18.74 -0.65
C GLY A 132 0.79 -20.20 -1.04
N GLU A 133 0.52 -20.39 -2.32
CA GLU A 133 0.33 -21.71 -2.92
C GLU A 133 1.56 -22.61 -2.71
N GLY A 134 1.32 -23.89 -2.42
CA GLY A 134 2.40 -24.85 -2.14
C GLY A 134 3.18 -24.56 -0.85
N GLY A 135 2.72 -23.64 0.01
CA GLY A 135 3.36 -23.33 1.29
C GLY A 135 4.59 -22.42 1.18
N ILE A 136 4.81 -21.76 0.04
CA ILE A 136 5.92 -20.81 -0.15
C ILE A 136 5.72 -19.58 0.74
N SER A 137 6.74 -19.17 1.50
CA SER A 137 6.70 -17.92 2.26
C SER A 137 6.89 -16.71 1.33
N ILE A 138 6.41 -15.52 1.72
CA ILE A 138 6.68 -14.28 0.97
C ILE A 138 8.19 -14.02 0.82
N GLN A 139 8.96 -14.31 1.86
CA GLN A 139 10.42 -14.14 1.85
C GLN A 139 11.09 -15.06 0.81
N ASP A 140 10.67 -16.33 0.76
CA ASP A 140 11.17 -17.27 -0.25
C ASP A 140 10.71 -16.89 -1.66
N HIS A 141 9.50 -16.34 -1.79
CA HIS A 141 8.98 -15.84 -3.06
C HIS A 141 9.89 -14.78 -3.65
N TRP A 142 10.23 -13.73 -2.89
CA TRP A 142 11.06 -12.61 -3.37
C TRP A 142 12.49 -12.99 -3.76
N SER A 143 13.00 -14.13 -3.29
CA SER A 143 14.33 -14.62 -3.64
C SER A 143 14.52 -14.79 -5.16
N LYS A 144 13.45 -15.12 -5.91
CA LYS A 144 13.52 -15.35 -7.36
C LYS A 144 13.26 -14.11 -8.24
N PRO A 145 12.14 -13.38 -8.10
CA PRO A 145 11.82 -12.27 -8.99
C PRO A 145 12.59 -10.99 -8.66
N SER A 146 13.18 -10.87 -7.46
CA SER A 146 13.82 -9.62 -7.03
C SER A 146 15.00 -9.81 -6.07
N GLU A 147 15.71 -10.94 -6.15
CA GLU A 147 16.96 -11.18 -5.40
C GLU A 147 16.80 -11.02 -3.87
N GLY A 148 15.63 -11.39 -3.34
CA GLY A 148 15.30 -11.28 -1.92
C GLY A 148 14.73 -9.93 -1.50
N VAL A 149 14.67 -8.94 -2.40
CA VAL A 149 14.14 -7.61 -2.10
C VAL A 149 12.62 -7.57 -2.24
N PRO A 150 11.90 -6.94 -1.30
CA PRO A 150 10.46 -6.75 -1.40
C PRO A 150 10.06 -6.12 -2.73
N SER A 151 9.13 -6.77 -3.42
CA SER A 151 8.65 -6.38 -4.73
C SER A 151 7.26 -6.95 -4.96
N ALA A 152 6.44 -6.30 -5.78
CA ALA A 152 5.11 -6.78 -6.11
C ALA A 152 4.63 -6.16 -7.42
N TYR A 153 3.78 -6.88 -8.16
CA TYR A 153 3.11 -6.35 -9.36
C TYR A 153 2.24 -5.16 -8.98
N LEU A 154 2.52 -4.00 -9.57
CA LEU A 154 1.88 -2.71 -9.24
C LEU A 154 1.98 -2.39 -7.73
N GLY A 155 2.99 -2.95 -7.07
CA GLY A 155 3.15 -2.89 -5.62
C GLY A 155 2.00 -3.50 -4.80
N THR A 156 1.15 -4.30 -5.45
CA THR A 156 -0.15 -4.74 -4.90
C THR A 156 -0.31 -6.25 -4.89
N CYS A 157 0.07 -6.94 -5.96
CA CYS A 157 -0.17 -8.38 -6.13
C CYS A 157 1.15 -9.16 -6.16
N LEU A 158 1.13 -10.38 -5.64
CA LEU A 158 2.25 -11.33 -5.75
C LEU A 158 1.78 -12.58 -6.50
N SER A 159 2.58 -13.08 -7.44
CA SER A 159 2.28 -14.40 -8.01
C SER A 159 2.48 -15.48 -6.94
N ALA A 160 1.76 -16.61 -7.06
CA ALA A 160 1.65 -17.64 -6.02
C ALA A 160 0.94 -17.21 -4.71
N PHE A 161 0.46 -15.97 -4.57
CA PHE A 161 -0.39 -15.53 -3.46
C PHE A 161 -1.76 -15.08 -3.99
N PRO A 162 -2.63 -16.01 -4.43
CA PRO A 162 -3.95 -15.66 -4.94
C PRO A 162 -4.77 -14.91 -3.89
N ASN A 163 -5.62 -13.99 -4.35
CA ASN A 163 -6.51 -13.19 -3.52
C ASN A 163 -5.82 -12.32 -2.43
N LEU A 164 -4.49 -12.23 -2.42
CA LEU A 164 -3.72 -11.32 -1.56
C LEU A 164 -3.48 -10.00 -2.28
N PHE A 165 -3.80 -8.88 -1.61
CA PHE A 165 -3.57 -7.53 -2.11
C PHE A 165 -2.90 -6.67 -1.04
N ILE A 166 -1.69 -6.19 -1.33
CA ILE A 166 -0.85 -5.42 -0.41
C ILE A 166 -1.10 -3.93 -0.66
N MET A 167 -1.54 -3.19 0.37
CA MET A 167 -1.67 -1.73 0.31
C MET A 167 -0.40 -1.07 0.83
N MET A 168 0.01 0.05 0.20
CA MET A 168 1.33 0.66 0.42
C MET A 168 2.47 -0.36 0.35
N GLY A 169 2.35 -1.31 -0.58
CA GLY A 169 3.35 -2.34 -0.79
C GLY A 169 4.63 -1.79 -1.43
N PRO A 170 5.58 -2.68 -1.74
CA PRO A 170 6.82 -2.31 -2.42
C PRO A 170 6.56 -1.51 -3.69
N ASN A 171 7.45 -0.59 -4.04
CA ASN A 171 7.38 0.19 -5.29
C ASN A 171 6.12 1.06 -5.46
N THR A 172 5.53 1.55 -4.37
CA THR A 172 4.30 2.40 -4.40
C THR A 172 4.50 3.80 -3.86
N LEU A 173 5.53 4.03 -3.04
CA LEU A 173 5.74 5.36 -2.47
C LEU A 173 6.32 6.31 -3.51
N SER A 174 6.14 7.61 -3.27
CA SER A 174 6.76 8.66 -4.06
C SER A 174 7.49 9.65 -3.16
N GLY A 175 8.52 10.28 -3.74
CA GLY A 175 9.35 11.25 -3.03
C GLY A 175 8.73 12.65 -3.01
N HIS A 176 7.73 12.88 -3.86
CA HIS A 176 7.19 14.20 -4.19
C HIS A 176 5.66 14.32 -3.99
N LEU A 177 4.92 13.21 -3.90
CA LEU A 177 3.46 13.21 -3.80
C LEU A 177 2.94 12.46 -2.56
N SER A 178 1.63 12.55 -2.34
CA SER A 178 0.96 11.92 -1.20
C SER A 178 0.82 10.42 -1.39
N VAL A 179 1.18 9.66 -0.36
CA VAL A 179 0.95 8.21 -0.32
C VAL A 179 -0.54 7.85 -0.39
N ILE A 180 -1.41 8.72 0.12
CA ILE A 180 -2.89 8.53 0.06
C ILE A 180 -3.35 8.40 -1.40
N TYR A 181 -2.79 9.19 -2.31
CA TYR A 181 -3.13 9.13 -3.73
C TYR A 181 -2.84 7.74 -4.31
N THR A 182 -1.64 7.20 -4.04
CA THR A 182 -1.27 5.88 -4.52
C THR A 182 -2.12 4.79 -3.87
N THR A 183 -2.38 4.88 -2.56
CA THR A 183 -3.26 3.94 -1.86
C THR A 183 -4.67 3.93 -2.44
N GLU A 184 -5.25 5.09 -2.75
CA GLU A 184 -6.56 5.17 -3.43
C GLU A 184 -6.52 4.52 -4.82
N CYS A 185 -5.42 4.67 -5.56
CA CYS A 185 -5.21 3.98 -6.83
C CYS A 185 -5.18 2.45 -6.64
N GLN A 186 -4.43 1.95 -5.65
CA GLN A 186 -4.35 0.52 -5.33
C GLN A 186 -5.70 -0.05 -4.91
N ILE A 187 -6.45 0.64 -4.03
CA ILE A 187 -7.80 0.22 -3.62
C ILE A 187 -8.71 0.11 -4.84
N ASN A 188 -8.72 1.14 -5.69
CA ASN A 188 -9.52 1.18 -6.90
C ASN A 188 -9.16 0.07 -7.89
N PHE A 189 -7.88 -0.21 -8.05
CA PHE A 189 -7.35 -1.31 -8.85
C PHE A 189 -7.81 -2.66 -8.29
N THR A 190 -7.57 -2.92 -7.00
CA THR A 190 -7.99 -4.15 -6.31
C THR A 190 -9.49 -4.37 -6.45
N LEU A 191 -10.33 -3.34 -6.23
CA LEU A 191 -11.77 -3.42 -6.40
C LEU A 191 -12.19 -3.80 -7.83
N ARG A 192 -11.45 -3.35 -8.86
CA ARG A 192 -11.69 -3.74 -10.25
C ARG A 192 -11.30 -5.19 -10.49
N ILE A 193 -10.14 -5.63 -9.99
CA ILE A 193 -9.64 -7.01 -10.10
C ILE A 193 -10.57 -8.02 -9.42
N ILE A 194 -11.09 -7.72 -8.23
CA ILE A 194 -12.00 -8.65 -7.53
C ILE A 194 -13.45 -8.57 -8.04
N ARG A 195 -13.80 -7.57 -8.87
CA ARG A 195 -15.18 -7.35 -9.34
C ARG A 195 -15.78 -8.55 -10.06
N PRO A 196 -15.07 -9.28 -10.96
CA PRO A 196 -15.60 -10.49 -11.59
C PRO A 196 -15.99 -11.56 -10.56
N ILE A 197 -15.17 -11.75 -9.51
CA ILE A 197 -15.43 -12.67 -8.41
C ILE A 197 -16.67 -12.22 -7.62
N LEU A 198 -16.72 -10.95 -7.20
CA LEU A 198 -17.86 -10.40 -6.46
C LEU A 198 -19.18 -10.50 -7.24
N ASN A 199 -19.15 -10.22 -8.55
CA ASN A 199 -20.31 -10.36 -9.42
C ASN A 199 -20.74 -11.82 -9.58
N GLY A 200 -19.78 -12.75 -9.64
CA GLY A 200 -20.05 -14.19 -9.65
C GLY A 200 -20.73 -14.69 -8.37
N MET A 201 -20.45 -14.06 -7.22
CA MET A 201 -21.03 -14.38 -5.92
C MET A 201 -22.41 -13.76 -5.64
N ARG A 202 -22.78 -12.66 -6.33
CA ARG A 202 -24.11 -12.05 -6.15
C ARG A 202 -25.20 -13.03 -6.58
N ARG A 203 -26.19 -13.23 -5.70
CA ARG A 203 -27.25 -14.26 -5.77
C ARG A 203 -27.76 -14.45 -7.19
N ARG A 204 -27.35 -15.57 -7.79
CA ARG A 204 -27.97 -16.12 -8.99
C ARG A 204 -29.41 -16.48 -8.63
N THR A 205 -30.40 -15.86 -9.25
CA THR A 205 -31.73 -16.48 -9.33
C THR A 205 -31.53 -17.87 -9.94
N ALA A 206 -32.06 -18.91 -9.28
CA ALA A 206 -31.68 -20.30 -9.46
C ALA A 206 -31.67 -20.80 -10.93
N ALA A 207 -32.44 -20.17 -11.82
CA ALA A 207 -32.53 -20.54 -13.23
C ALA A 207 -31.31 -20.16 -14.09
N LEU A 208 -30.55 -19.11 -13.76
CA LEU A 208 -29.40 -18.64 -14.55
C LEU A 208 -28.04 -19.07 -13.96
N ALA A 209 -28.08 -19.80 -12.83
CA ALA A 209 -26.91 -20.19 -12.08
C ALA A 209 -26.09 -21.33 -12.72
N ALA A 210 -26.69 -22.11 -13.62
CA ALA A 210 -26.05 -23.32 -14.14
C ALA A 210 -25.10 -23.04 -15.33
N CYS A 211 -25.14 -21.86 -15.94
CA CYS A 211 -24.56 -21.64 -17.27
C CYS A 211 -23.32 -20.72 -17.31
N ARG A 212 -22.80 -20.23 -16.17
CA ARG A 212 -21.57 -19.42 -16.13
C ARG A 212 -20.56 -19.93 -15.10
N PRO A 213 -19.27 -20.11 -15.45
CA PRO A 213 -18.22 -20.42 -14.49
C PRO A 213 -18.20 -19.40 -13.35
N THR A 214 -18.09 -19.86 -12.10
CA THR A 214 -17.85 -19.00 -10.93
C THR A 214 -16.36 -19.01 -10.63
N CYS A 215 -15.64 -17.92 -10.86
CA CYS A 215 -14.27 -17.80 -10.35
C CYS A 215 -14.29 -17.24 -8.93
N ASP A 216 -13.51 -17.83 -8.02
CA ASP A 216 -13.32 -17.39 -6.64
C ASP A 216 -11.85 -17.12 -6.29
N ILE A 217 -10.96 -17.38 -7.25
CA ILE A 217 -9.52 -17.18 -7.14
C ILE A 217 -9.08 -16.24 -8.27
N VAL A 218 -8.31 -15.21 -7.91
CA VAL A 218 -7.55 -14.39 -8.86
C VAL A 218 -6.07 -14.36 -8.44
N SER A 219 -5.19 -14.59 -9.39
CA SER A 219 -3.74 -14.48 -9.22
C SER A 219 -3.12 -13.72 -10.39
N VAL A 220 -2.02 -13.02 -10.13
CA VAL A 220 -1.18 -12.43 -11.17
C VAL A 220 -0.23 -13.50 -11.73
N LYS A 221 0.01 -13.47 -13.04
CA LYS A 221 0.96 -14.37 -13.70
C LYS A 221 2.39 -14.08 -13.22
N PRO A 222 3.23 -15.10 -12.96
CA PRO A 222 4.64 -14.89 -12.60
C PRO A 222 5.43 -14.07 -13.64
N SER A 223 5.14 -14.25 -14.93
CA SER A 223 5.79 -13.48 -16.00
C SER A 223 5.43 -11.99 -15.94
N ALA A 224 4.18 -11.66 -15.66
CA ALA A 224 3.71 -10.28 -15.55
C ALA A 224 4.28 -9.59 -14.30
N GLU A 225 4.32 -10.28 -13.17
CA GLU A 225 5.00 -9.79 -11.96
C GLU A 225 6.47 -9.48 -12.23
N LYS A 226 7.19 -10.41 -12.86
CA LYS A 226 8.60 -10.21 -13.19
C LYS A 226 8.82 -9.03 -14.14
N GLU A 227 8.03 -8.91 -15.19
CA GLU A 227 8.16 -7.83 -16.18
C GLU A 227 7.92 -6.44 -15.53
N ASP A 228 6.91 -6.33 -14.66
CA ASP A 228 6.66 -5.10 -13.91
C ASP A 228 7.83 -4.75 -12.99
N ILE A 229 8.35 -5.73 -12.24
CA ILE A 229 9.49 -5.53 -11.33
C ILE A 229 10.72 -5.07 -12.11
N ASP A 230 11.06 -5.75 -13.21
CA ASP A 230 12.22 -5.42 -14.04
C ASP A 230 12.10 -4.01 -14.62
N THR A 231 10.91 -3.63 -15.10
CA THR A 231 10.62 -2.28 -15.59
C THR A 231 10.78 -1.22 -14.51
N VAL A 232 10.29 -1.50 -13.30
CA VAL A 232 10.44 -0.61 -12.14
C VAL A 232 11.92 -0.44 -11.81
N GLN A 233 12.69 -1.52 -11.66
CA GLN A 233 14.11 -1.41 -11.33
C GLN A 233 14.90 -0.66 -12.40
N GLN A 234 14.64 -0.94 -13.68
CA GLN A 234 15.30 -0.25 -14.79
C GLN A 234 15.09 1.27 -14.72
N LYS A 235 13.85 1.71 -14.46
CA LYS A 235 13.54 3.14 -14.31
C LYS A 235 14.18 3.74 -13.07
N ALA A 236 14.14 3.02 -11.94
CA ALA A 236 14.72 3.49 -10.69
C ALA A 236 16.23 3.76 -10.80
N GLY A 237 16.95 2.98 -11.62
CA GLY A 237 18.37 3.19 -11.89
C GLY A 237 18.74 4.54 -12.52
N ASN A 238 17.80 5.22 -13.16
CA ASN A 238 18.01 6.54 -13.77
C ASN A 238 17.67 7.70 -12.83
N LEU A 239 17.21 7.42 -11.61
CA LEU A 239 16.75 8.43 -10.66
C LEU A 239 17.79 8.68 -9.57
N VAL A 240 17.75 9.87 -8.97
CA VAL A 240 18.66 10.33 -7.90
C VAL A 240 18.69 9.40 -6.69
N TRP A 241 17.73 8.49 -6.54
CA TRP A 241 17.76 7.45 -5.51
C TRP A 241 18.91 6.45 -5.71
N ALA A 242 19.36 6.26 -6.96
CA ALA A 242 20.41 5.32 -7.33
C ALA A 242 21.83 5.93 -7.25
N THR A 243 22.00 7.21 -6.93
CA THR A 243 23.32 7.90 -6.94
C THR A 243 24.19 7.60 -5.71
N GLY A 244 23.86 6.56 -4.93
CA GLY A 244 24.67 6.11 -3.79
C GLY A 244 24.39 6.83 -2.47
N CYS A 245 23.28 7.55 -2.36
CA CYS A 245 22.84 8.09 -1.07
C CYS A 245 22.39 6.98 -0.10
N THR A 246 22.69 7.15 1.19
CA THR A 246 22.10 6.29 2.23
C THR A 246 20.63 6.66 2.41
N SER A 247 19.74 5.90 1.81
CA SER A 247 18.29 6.06 1.96
C SER A 247 17.67 4.71 2.31
N TRP A 248 16.50 4.74 2.92
CA TRP A 248 15.72 3.55 3.20
C TRP A 248 14.97 3.00 1.98
N PHE A 249 15.15 3.63 0.80
CA PHE A 249 14.49 3.25 -0.45
C PHE A 249 15.18 2.08 -1.17
N ILE A 250 16.51 2.02 -1.04
CA ILE A 250 17.39 1.11 -1.77
C ILE A 250 17.96 0.10 -0.78
N ASP A 251 17.86 -1.18 -1.12
CA ASP A 251 18.51 -2.24 -0.37
C ASP A 251 20.05 -2.13 -0.50
N GLU A 252 20.77 -2.16 0.62
CA GLU A 252 22.22 -1.91 0.59
C GLU A 252 23.00 -3.05 -0.06
N GLY A 253 22.52 -4.29 0.02
CA GLY A 253 23.20 -5.47 -0.52
C GLY A 253 23.07 -5.57 -2.04
N THR A 254 21.84 -5.49 -2.54
CA THR A 254 21.50 -5.69 -3.95
C THR A 254 21.45 -4.40 -4.76
N LYS A 255 21.42 -3.23 -4.10
CA LYS A 255 21.20 -1.91 -4.71
C LYS A 255 19.86 -1.76 -5.45
N ARG A 256 18.91 -2.66 -5.21
CA ARG A 256 17.57 -2.60 -5.80
C ARG A 256 16.66 -1.69 -4.99
N ASN A 257 15.74 -1.04 -5.69
CA ASN A 257 14.68 -0.26 -5.08
C ASN A 257 13.60 -1.18 -4.50
N SER A 258 13.24 -0.98 -3.23
CA SER A 258 12.22 -1.78 -2.54
C SER A 258 10.94 -0.99 -2.23
N ILE A 259 10.95 0.33 -2.43
CA ILE A 259 9.94 1.23 -1.86
C ILE A 259 9.26 2.10 -2.92
N MET A 260 10.03 2.67 -3.83
CA MET A 260 9.60 3.83 -4.61
C MET A 260 9.00 3.43 -5.94
N PHE A 261 7.94 4.11 -6.37
CA PHE A 261 7.50 4.03 -7.76
C PHE A 261 8.30 5.03 -8.61
N PRO A 262 9.09 4.58 -9.60
CA PRO A 262 10.07 5.39 -10.33
C PRO A 262 9.46 6.04 -11.57
N ASP A 263 8.28 6.63 -11.44
CA ASP A 263 7.64 7.36 -12.53
C ASP A 263 6.67 8.41 -11.98
N TRP A 264 6.17 9.25 -12.89
CA TRP A 264 5.09 10.19 -12.62
C TRP A 264 3.90 9.46 -11.99
N GLN A 265 3.32 10.03 -10.93
CA GLN A 265 2.21 9.42 -10.20
C GLN A 265 0.93 9.35 -11.03
N TYR A 266 0.71 10.25 -11.99
CA TYR A 266 -0.40 10.09 -12.93
C TYR A 266 -0.26 8.80 -13.75
N LYS A 267 0.97 8.33 -14.02
CA LYS A 267 1.18 7.04 -14.69
C LYS A 267 0.85 5.88 -13.76
N PHE A 268 1.14 5.97 -12.46
CA PHE A 268 0.65 4.97 -11.51
C PHE A 268 -0.88 4.88 -11.56
N TRP A 269 -1.56 6.03 -11.56
CA TRP A 269 -3.01 6.08 -11.71
C TRP A 269 -3.48 5.48 -13.03
N LEU A 270 -2.85 5.80 -14.17
CA LEU A 270 -3.18 5.21 -15.47
C LEU A 270 -3.10 3.68 -15.43
N ARG A 271 -2.03 3.12 -14.85
CA ARG A 271 -1.85 1.66 -14.70
C ARG A 271 -2.89 1.03 -13.77
N SER A 272 -3.34 1.76 -12.74
CA SER A 272 -4.41 1.30 -11.83
C SER A 272 -5.80 1.31 -12.47
N VAL A 273 -6.00 2.13 -13.51
CA VAL A 273 -7.27 2.29 -14.24
C VAL A 273 -7.35 1.38 -15.47
N PHE A 274 -6.27 1.38 -16.27
CA PHE A 274 -6.13 0.60 -17.50
C PHE A 274 -5.42 -0.71 -17.20
N ILE A 275 -6.20 -1.65 -16.69
CA ILE A 275 -5.71 -2.97 -16.27
C ILE A 275 -5.37 -3.82 -17.49
N ALA A 276 -4.17 -4.38 -17.50
CA ALA A 276 -3.80 -5.47 -18.40
C ALA A 276 -4.46 -6.76 -17.90
N TRP A 277 -5.70 -7.02 -18.32
CA TRP A 277 -6.47 -8.17 -17.85
C TRP A 277 -5.82 -9.52 -18.15
N ASP A 278 -5.01 -9.58 -19.21
CA ASP A 278 -4.25 -10.77 -19.59
C ASP A 278 -3.14 -11.11 -18.59
N ASP A 279 -2.76 -10.21 -17.68
CA ASP A 279 -1.80 -10.50 -16.61
C ASP A 279 -2.40 -11.33 -15.48
N PHE A 280 -3.74 -11.48 -15.46
CA PHE A 280 -4.47 -12.14 -14.39
C PHE A 280 -5.06 -13.47 -14.83
N VAL A 281 -5.03 -14.44 -13.93
CA VAL A 281 -5.69 -15.73 -14.08
C VAL A 281 -6.83 -15.81 -13.08
N TYR A 282 -8.03 -16.15 -13.57
CA TYR A 282 -9.21 -16.37 -12.74
C TYR A 282 -9.56 -17.85 -12.75
N THR A 283 -9.46 -18.49 -11.59
CA THR A 283 -9.76 -19.92 -11.43
C THR A 283 -10.87 -20.14 -10.39
N SER A 284 -11.31 -21.39 -10.30
CA SER A 284 -12.33 -21.84 -9.36
C SER A 284 -11.75 -22.97 -8.53
N ASP A 285 -11.90 -22.93 -7.21
CA ASP A 285 -11.71 -24.14 -6.41
C ASP A 285 -12.95 -25.06 -6.55
N ARG A 286 -12.70 -26.32 -6.94
CA ARG A 286 -13.73 -27.37 -7.01
C ARG A 286 -14.33 -27.67 -5.63
N SER A 287 -13.63 -27.34 -4.54
CA SER A 287 -14.12 -27.52 -3.17
C SER A 287 -15.19 -26.47 -2.78
N SER A 288 -14.96 -25.19 -3.11
CA SER A 288 -15.89 -24.08 -2.88
C SER A 288 -17.21 -24.27 -3.62
N SER A 289 -17.13 -24.75 -4.86
CA SER A 289 -18.31 -25.00 -5.71
C SER A 289 -19.17 -26.16 -5.18
N LYS A 290 -18.56 -27.17 -4.52
CA LYS A 290 -19.31 -28.22 -3.78
C LYS A 290 -20.00 -27.66 -2.53
N ALA A 291 -19.30 -26.88 -1.71
CA ALA A 291 -19.86 -26.32 -0.47
C ALA A 291 -21.05 -25.36 -0.73
N VAL A 292 -20.97 -24.55 -1.79
CA VAL A 292 -22.08 -23.69 -2.23
C VAL A 292 -23.26 -24.53 -2.75
N ASN A 293 -23.01 -25.57 -3.54
CA ASN A 293 -24.05 -26.45 -4.04
C ASN A 293 -24.74 -27.25 -2.92
N GLU A 294 -24.00 -27.76 -1.93
CA GLU A 294 -24.60 -28.45 -0.77
C GLU A 294 -25.45 -27.52 0.08
N ARG A 295 -24.99 -26.28 0.31
CA ARG A 295 -25.74 -25.28 1.09
C ARG A 295 -27.02 -24.85 0.38
N ASN A 296 -26.98 -24.71 -0.94
CA ASN A 296 -28.16 -24.42 -1.77
C ASN A 296 -29.10 -25.62 -1.84
N GLY A 297 -28.58 -26.85 -1.95
CA GLY A 297 -29.36 -28.08 -1.92
C GLY A 297 -30.10 -28.29 -0.60
N LYS A 298 -29.43 -28.05 0.55
CA LYS A 298 -30.06 -28.09 1.87
C LYS A 298 -31.16 -27.04 2.03
N ARG A 299 -30.96 -25.82 1.49
CA ARG A 299 -31.98 -24.76 1.52
C ARG A 299 -33.19 -25.06 0.63
N LEU A 300 -32.96 -25.61 -0.56
CA LEU A 300 -34.03 -26.06 -1.45
C LEU A 300 -34.83 -27.20 -0.82
N TYR A 301 -34.14 -28.17 -0.22
CA TYR A 301 -34.76 -29.27 0.51
C TYR A 301 -35.59 -28.79 1.70
N LEU A 302 -35.05 -27.89 2.54
CA LEU A 302 -35.78 -27.25 3.64
C LEU A 302 -37.01 -26.46 3.14
N GLY A 303 -36.90 -25.78 2.01
CA GLY A 303 -38.02 -25.07 1.39
C GLY A 303 -39.12 -26.01 0.89
N ILE A 304 -38.75 -27.13 0.27
CA ILE A 304 -39.68 -28.17 -0.19
C ILE A 304 -40.34 -28.87 1.01
N VAL A 305 -39.59 -29.19 2.05
CA VAL A 305 -40.11 -29.82 3.27
C VAL A 305 -41.05 -28.86 4.01
N ALA A 306 -40.68 -27.60 4.18
CA ALA A 306 -41.56 -26.60 4.80
C ALA A 306 -42.83 -26.36 3.99
N GLY A 307 -42.72 -26.28 2.65
CA GLY A 307 -43.87 -26.18 1.75
C GLY A 307 -44.78 -27.42 1.82
N GLY A 308 -44.18 -28.62 1.90
CA GLY A 308 -44.91 -29.88 2.06
C GLY A 308 -45.63 -29.99 3.39
N ILE A 309 -45.00 -29.58 4.50
CA ILE A 309 -45.62 -29.55 5.83
C ILE A 309 -46.78 -28.55 5.88
N LEU A 310 -46.62 -27.37 5.27
CA LEU A 310 -47.69 -26.37 5.20
C LEU A 310 -48.85 -26.86 4.33
N ALA A 311 -48.58 -27.49 3.19
CA ALA A 311 -49.60 -28.08 2.32
C ALA A 311 -50.34 -29.24 3.01
N PHE A 312 -49.62 -30.10 3.73
CA PHE A 312 -50.20 -31.21 4.49
C PHE A 312 -51.00 -30.71 5.70
N GLY A 313 -50.52 -29.70 6.40
CA GLY A 313 -51.24 -29.04 7.49
C GLY A 313 -52.52 -28.35 7.01
N ALA A 314 -52.46 -27.65 5.86
CA ALA A 314 -53.64 -27.06 5.22
C ALA A 314 -54.64 -28.15 4.79
N PHE A 315 -54.17 -29.26 4.20
CA PHE A 315 -55.01 -30.39 3.83
C PHE A 315 -55.68 -31.05 5.06
N TYR A 316 -54.93 -31.24 6.15
CA TYR A 316 -55.43 -31.85 7.38
C TYR A 316 -56.44 -30.94 8.12
N LEU A 317 -56.17 -29.63 8.18
CA LEU A 317 -57.09 -28.63 8.74
C LEU A 317 -58.35 -28.45 7.88
N HIS A 318 -58.23 -28.59 6.55
CA HIS A 318 -59.39 -28.58 5.66
C HIS A 318 -60.26 -29.83 5.84
N ARG A 319 -59.65 -31.00 6.11
CA ARG A 319 -60.37 -32.26 6.36
C ARG A 319 -61.09 -32.27 7.72
N HIS A 320 -60.53 -31.62 8.75
CA HIS A 320 -61.18 -31.51 10.07
C HIS A 320 -62.28 -30.43 10.16
N ARG A 321 -62.32 -29.46 9.23
CA ARG A 321 -63.41 -28.47 9.15
C ARG A 321 -64.68 -28.98 8.46
N LEU A 322 -64.69 -30.21 7.94
CA LEU A 322 -65.86 -30.81 7.29
C LEU A 322 -66.76 -31.66 8.22
N CYS A 323 -66.49 -31.73 9.53
CA CYS A 323 -67.27 -32.54 10.49
C CYS A 323 -68.05 -31.76 11.57
N THR A 324 -68.19 -30.43 11.47
CA THR A 324 -68.94 -29.64 12.47
C THR A 324 -69.84 -28.58 11.82
N TYR A 325 -70.78 -29.01 10.99
CA TYR A 325 -72.02 -28.26 10.71
C TYR A 325 -73.16 -29.24 10.43
N VAL A 326 -73.80 -29.73 11.50
CA VAL A 326 -75.17 -30.25 11.45
C VAL A 326 -76.03 -29.24 12.19
N LEU A 327 -76.81 -28.46 11.44
CA LEU A 327 -77.93 -27.67 11.94
C LEU A 327 -79.08 -28.61 12.30
N PRO A 328 -79.86 -28.38 13.37
CA PRO A 328 -81.20 -28.93 13.48
C PRO A 328 -82.19 -28.04 12.73
N CYS A 329 -83.07 -28.67 11.95
CA CYS A 329 -84.27 -28.07 11.37
C CYS A 329 -85.36 -27.89 12.44
N ASP A 330 -86.19 -26.87 12.20
CA ASP A 330 -87.50 -26.51 12.77
C ASP A 330 -87.60 -26.09 14.24
#